data_AF-A0A2G9RSY1-F1
#
_entry.id   AF-A0A2G9RSY1-F1
#
_cell.length_a   1.000
_cell.length_b   1.000
_cell.length_c   1.000
_cell.angle_alpha   90.00
_cell.angle_beta   90.00
_cell.angle_gamma   90.00
#
_symmetry.space_group_name_H-M   'P 1'
#
loop_
_entity.id
_entity.type
_entity.pdbx_description
1 polymer ?
#
loop_
_entity_poly.entity_id
_entity_poly.type
_entity_poly.pdbx_seq_one_letter_code
_entity_poly.pdbx_strand_id
1 'polypeptide(L)'
;MVDARGGSMRGSRHNGMRIVIPPRKCTAPTRITCRLVKRHKLATPPPMVEGEGLASRLVEMGPSGAQFLGPVVVEIPHFGSMRSKERELIVLRSENGESWKEHQYDCKLEELTELLNGMDEELDSAEELEKKRICRIVTKDFPQYFAVVSRIKQESNQIGPE
;
A
#
# COMPACT_ATOMS: atom_id res chain seq x y z
N MET A 1 -2.31 -15.78 -10.31
CA MET A 1 -3.00 -15.33 -11.53
C MET A 1 -4.35 -14.82 -11.07
N VAL A 2 -4.78 -13.66 -11.55
CA VAL A 2 -6.11 -13.12 -11.27
C VAL A 2 -6.80 -12.80 -12.58
N ASP A 3 -8.12 -12.92 -12.63
CA ASP A 3 -8.94 -12.53 -13.77
C ASP A 3 -10.12 -11.66 -13.29
N ALA A 4 -11.13 -11.46 -14.14
CA ALA A 4 -12.30 -10.64 -13.82
C ALA A 4 -13.11 -11.15 -12.61
N ARG A 5 -12.92 -12.40 -12.15
CA ARG A 5 -13.55 -12.91 -10.91
C ARG A 5 -12.93 -12.29 -9.65
N GLY A 6 -11.75 -11.67 -9.77
CA GLY A 6 -10.99 -11.19 -8.64
C GLY A 6 -10.21 -12.31 -7.94
N GLY A 7 -9.62 -11.99 -6.79
CA GLY A 7 -8.88 -12.94 -5.98
C GLY A 7 -8.10 -12.28 -4.85
N SER A 8 -7.90 -13.04 -3.78
CA SER A 8 -7.09 -12.67 -2.62
C SER A 8 -5.85 -13.57 -2.59
N MET A 9 -4.68 -12.97 -2.43
CA MET A 9 -3.40 -13.67 -2.42
C MET A 9 -2.62 -13.27 -1.18
N ARG A 10 -2.31 -14.25 -0.31
CA ARG A 10 -1.47 -14.04 0.88
C ARG A 10 -0.05 -14.52 0.62
N GLY A 11 0.94 -13.74 1.04
CA GLY A 11 2.35 -14.07 0.88
C GLY A 11 2.77 -15.21 1.81
N SER A 12 3.34 -16.28 1.26
CA SER A 12 3.81 -17.43 2.07
C SER A 12 5.11 -17.18 2.83
N ARG A 13 5.96 -16.28 2.32
CA ARG A 13 7.30 -15.99 2.87
C ARG A 13 7.30 -14.88 3.91
N HIS A 14 6.28 -14.03 3.88
CA HIS A 14 6.17 -12.86 4.73
C HIS A 14 4.74 -12.82 5.27
N ASN A 15 4.57 -13.29 6.51
CA ASN A 15 3.29 -13.24 7.22
C ASN A 15 2.78 -11.79 7.23
N GLY A 16 1.52 -11.62 6.85
CA GLY A 16 0.87 -10.31 6.79
C GLY A 16 0.92 -9.61 5.43
N MET A 17 1.67 -10.12 4.44
CA MET A 17 1.55 -9.62 3.06
C MET A 17 0.27 -10.17 2.42
N ARG A 18 -0.62 -9.31 1.93
CA ARG A 18 -1.84 -9.71 1.23
C ARG A 18 -2.15 -8.75 0.10
N ILE A 19 -2.59 -9.27 -1.04
CA ILE A 19 -3.13 -8.49 -2.15
C ILE A 19 -4.55 -8.95 -2.38
N VAL A 20 -5.49 -8.00 -2.43
CA VAL A 20 -6.90 -8.25 -2.71
C VAL A 20 -7.27 -7.50 -3.98
N ILE A 21 -7.69 -8.26 -4.99
CA ILE A 21 -8.20 -7.73 -6.24
C ILE A 21 -9.69 -8.05 -6.29
N PRO A 22 -10.57 -7.05 -6.14
CA PRO A 22 -11.99 -7.31 -6.15
C PRO A 22 -12.52 -7.81 -7.49
N PRO A 23 -13.73 -8.39 -7.53
CA PRO A 23 -14.35 -8.83 -8.76
C PRO A 23 -14.55 -7.65 -9.70
N ARG A 24 -14.42 -7.90 -11.01
CA ARG A 24 -14.61 -6.94 -12.10
C ARG A 24 -13.61 -5.77 -12.11
N LYS A 25 -12.52 -5.82 -11.32
CA LYS A 25 -11.49 -4.77 -11.31
C LYS A 25 -10.34 -5.04 -12.29
N CYS A 26 -10.16 -6.28 -12.71
CA CYS A 26 -9.13 -6.65 -13.70
C CYS A 26 -9.78 -6.90 -15.07
N THR A 27 -9.25 -6.29 -16.14
CA THR A 27 -9.79 -6.37 -17.51
C THR A 27 -9.42 -7.66 -18.22
N ALA A 28 -8.27 -8.24 -17.89
CA ALA A 28 -7.74 -9.44 -18.52
C ALA A 28 -6.97 -10.31 -17.51
N PRO A 29 -6.84 -11.63 -17.75
CA PRO A 29 -6.06 -12.51 -16.89
C PRO A 29 -4.62 -11.99 -16.68
N THR A 30 -4.31 -11.55 -15.47
CA THR A 30 -3.06 -10.87 -15.13
C THR A 30 -2.26 -11.66 -14.10
N ARG A 31 -0.95 -11.80 -14.35
CA ARG A 31 -0.02 -12.40 -13.38
C ARG A 31 0.46 -11.34 -12.40
N ILE A 32 -0.24 -11.21 -11.28
CA ILE A 32 0.22 -10.31 -10.22
C ILE A 32 1.40 -10.94 -9.46
N THR A 33 2.44 -10.14 -9.26
CA THR A 33 3.60 -10.49 -8.44
C THR A 33 3.88 -9.38 -7.43
N CYS A 34 4.33 -9.77 -6.24
CA CYS A 34 4.79 -8.85 -5.22
C CYS A 34 6.05 -9.41 -4.57
N ARG A 35 7.11 -8.60 -4.53
CA ARG A 35 8.42 -9.00 -4.00
C ARG A 35 8.97 -7.94 -3.05
N LEU A 36 9.53 -8.38 -1.93
CA LEU A 36 10.26 -7.49 -1.04
C LEU A 36 11.70 -7.29 -1.55
N VAL A 37 12.06 -6.05 -1.85
CA VAL A 37 13.36 -5.65 -2.37
C VAL A 37 14.20 -5.01 -1.27
N LYS A 38 15.50 -5.30 -1.28
CA LYS A 38 16.46 -4.66 -0.36
C LYS A 38 16.81 -3.26 -0.87
N ARG A 39 16.79 -2.26 0.00
CA ARG A 39 17.06 -0.84 -0.33
C ARG A 39 18.31 -0.62 -1.18
N HIS A 40 19.42 -1.30 -0.86
CA HIS A 40 20.71 -1.13 -1.56
C HIS A 40 20.72 -1.64 -3.01
N LYS A 41 19.66 -2.33 -3.45
CA LYS A 41 19.54 -2.77 -4.85
C LYS A 41 18.96 -1.70 -5.78
N LEU A 42 18.44 -0.60 -5.24
CA LEU A 42 17.92 0.50 -6.04
C LEU A 42 19.01 1.54 -6.27
N ALA A 43 19.08 2.03 -7.51
CA ALA A 43 19.94 3.15 -7.86
C ALA A 43 19.53 4.42 -7.10
N THR A 44 18.22 4.68 -7.03
CA THR A 44 17.65 5.84 -6.33
C THR A 44 16.68 5.37 -5.24
N PRO A 45 17.13 5.20 -3.97
CA PRO A 45 16.22 4.86 -2.88
C PRO A 45 15.27 6.03 -2.57
N PRO A 46 14.15 5.79 -1.87
CA PRO A 46 13.25 6.86 -1.46
C PRO A 46 14.01 7.94 -0.67
N PRO A 47 13.85 9.23 -1.01
CA PRO A 47 14.41 10.32 -0.23
C PRO A 47 13.77 10.31 1.16
N MET A 48 14.57 10.51 2.20
CA MET A 48 14.11 10.57 3.58
C MET A 48 14.66 11.84 4.22
N VAL A 49 13.82 12.56 4.94
CA VAL A 49 14.27 13.71 5.76
C VAL A 49 14.60 13.25 7.19
N GLU A 50 15.19 14.15 7.99
CA GLU A 50 15.50 13.84 9.39
C GLU A 50 14.24 13.44 10.16
N GLY A 51 14.32 12.34 10.91
CA GLY A 51 13.18 11.77 11.64
C GLY A 51 12.34 10.76 10.85
N GLU A 52 12.52 10.69 9.52
CA GLU A 52 11.89 9.67 8.67
C GLU A 52 12.69 8.36 8.64
N GLY A 53 11.97 7.25 8.47
CA GLY A 53 12.59 5.95 8.30
C GLY A 53 11.67 4.96 7.61
N LEU A 54 12.24 4.04 6.85
CA LEU A 54 11.49 2.95 6.25
C LEU A 54 10.85 2.07 7.33
N ALA A 55 9.53 1.99 7.32
CA ALA A 55 8.76 1.13 8.20
C ALA A 55 8.69 -0.30 7.67
N SER A 56 8.80 -0.51 6.35
CA SER A 56 8.82 -1.84 5.72
C SER A 56 9.95 -1.95 4.68
N ARG A 57 10.16 -3.16 4.16
CA ARG A 57 10.98 -3.33 2.95
C ARG A 57 10.22 -2.77 1.75
N LEU A 58 10.97 -2.33 0.74
CA LEU A 58 10.39 -1.86 -0.51
C LEU A 58 9.66 -3.00 -1.20
N VAL A 59 8.51 -2.68 -1.78
CA VAL A 59 7.63 -3.67 -2.41
C VAL A 59 7.62 -3.44 -3.90
N GLU A 60 8.17 -4.38 -4.65
CA GLU A 60 8.12 -4.40 -6.11
C GLU A 60 6.83 -5.08 -6.56
N MET A 61 6.04 -4.36 -7.36
CA MET A 61 4.78 -4.85 -7.89
C MET A 61 4.93 -5.21 -9.37
N GLY A 62 4.27 -6.29 -9.77
CA GLY A 62 4.19 -6.70 -11.16
C GLY A 62 2.76 -7.06 -11.56
N PRO A 63 2.34 -6.73 -12.79
CA PRO A 63 3.09 -5.97 -13.79
C PRO A 63 3.19 -4.48 -13.44
N SER A 64 4.35 -3.86 -13.67
CA SER A 64 4.50 -2.41 -13.52
C SER A 64 3.58 -1.68 -14.50
N GLY A 65 2.90 -0.63 -14.04
CA GLY A 65 1.93 0.13 -14.82
C GLY A 65 0.59 -0.59 -15.03
N ALA A 66 0.33 -1.71 -14.33
CA ALA A 66 -0.97 -2.37 -14.39
C ALA A 66 -2.08 -1.41 -13.92
N GLN A 67 -3.11 -1.25 -14.75
CA GLN A 67 -4.28 -0.42 -14.47
C GLN A 67 -5.48 -1.31 -14.14
N PHE A 68 -6.25 -0.91 -13.13
CA PHE A 68 -7.46 -1.59 -12.71
C PHE A 68 -8.68 -0.70 -12.96
N LEU A 69 -9.83 -1.31 -13.25
CA LEU A 69 -11.11 -0.59 -13.44
C LEU A 69 -11.64 0.03 -12.15
N GLY A 70 -11.05 -0.30 -11.00
CA GLY A 70 -11.37 0.30 -9.72
C GLY A 70 -10.31 -0.08 -8.67
N PRO A 71 -10.54 0.33 -7.42
CA PRO A 71 -9.53 0.18 -6.36
C PRO A 71 -9.24 -1.28 -6.06
N VAL A 72 -7.98 -1.54 -5.74
CA VAL A 72 -7.42 -2.79 -5.26
C VAL A 72 -6.66 -2.53 -3.96
N VAL A 73 -6.48 -3.56 -3.15
CA VAL A 73 -5.89 -3.45 -1.82
C VAL A 73 -4.56 -4.20 -1.75
N VAL A 74 -3.55 -3.57 -1.18
CA VAL A 74 -2.25 -4.17 -0.87
C VAL A 74 -1.94 -3.95 0.60
N GLU A 75 -1.89 -5.02 1.37
CA GLU A 75 -1.53 -5.02 2.79
C GLU A 75 -0.08 -5.45 2.95
N ILE A 76 0.72 -4.61 3.60
CA ILE A 76 2.16 -4.78 3.77
C ILE A 76 2.48 -4.77 5.28
N PRO A 77 3.14 -5.82 5.81
CA PRO A 77 3.60 -5.80 7.19
C PRO A 77 4.72 -4.76 7.37
N HIS A 78 4.69 -4.02 8.46
CA HIS A 78 5.71 -3.04 8.83
C HIS A 78 6.28 -3.30 10.23
N PHE A 79 7.43 -2.69 10.49
CA PHE A 79 8.19 -2.76 11.74
C PHE A 79 8.40 -1.37 12.36
N GLY A 80 7.82 -0.33 11.76
CA GLY A 80 7.81 1.03 12.32
C GLY A 80 7.09 1.08 13.67
N SER A 81 7.67 1.82 14.62
CA SER A 81 7.04 2.10 15.91
C SER A 81 6.21 3.38 15.82
N MET A 82 4.92 3.26 16.13
CA MET A 82 3.97 4.39 16.07
C MET A 82 4.00 5.29 17.30
N ARG A 83 4.74 4.91 18.37
CA ARG A 83 4.91 5.65 19.63
C ARG A 83 3.63 6.36 20.09
N SER A 84 2.56 5.60 20.35
CA SER A 84 1.28 6.16 20.81
C SER A 84 0.72 7.28 19.91
N LYS A 85 0.87 7.15 18.59
CA LYS A 85 0.40 8.09 17.55
C LYS A 85 1.22 9.38 17.40
N GLU A 86 2.43 9.45 17.97
CA GLU A 86 3.40 10.52 17.68
C GLU A 86 3.95 10.44 16.25
N ARG A 87 3.92 9.23 15.67
CA ARG A 87 4.38 8.97 14.30
C ARG A 87 3.22 8.54 13.43
N GLU A 88 3.32 8.86 12.15
CA GLU A 88 2.41 8.41 11.11
C GLU A 88 3.14 7.55 10.07
N LEU A 89 2.39 6.75 9.33
CA LEU A 89 2.89 6.02 8.17
C LEU A 89 2.41 6.72 6.91
N ILE A 90 3.36 7.06 6.04
CA ILE A 90 3.08 7.48 4.67
C ILE A 90 3.51 6.38 3.70
N VAL A 91 2.86 6.38 2.55
CA VAL A 91 3.19 5.48 1.45
C VAL A 91 3.85 6.31 0.37
N LEU A 92 5.05 5.92 -0.04
CA LEU A 92 5.68 6.46 -1.25
C LEU A 92 5.52 5.46 -2.39
N ARG A 93 5.39 5.96 -3.61
CA ARG A 93 5.39 5.16 -4.84
C ARG A 93 6.42 5.66 -5.83
N SER A 94 6.92 4.74 -6.65
CA SER A 94 7.84 5.01 -7.75
C SER A 94 7.42 4.24 -9.00
N GLU A 95 7.21 4.94 -10.11
CA GLU A 95 6.79 4.31 -11.37
C GLU A 95 7.94 3.58 -12.08
N ASN A 96 9.18 4.01 -11.84
CA ASN A 96 10.36 3.54 -12.57
C ASN A 96 11.60 3.24 -11.68
N GLY A 97 11.50 3.47 -10.36
CA GLY A 97 12.63 3.34 -9.43
C GLY A 97 13.59 4.53 -9.39
N GLU A 98 13.32 5.61 -10.13
CA GLU A 98 14.18 6.79 -10.20
C GLU A 98 13.64 7.97 -9.40
N SER A 99 12.32 8.14 -9.38
CA SER A 99 11.64 9.21 -8.64
C SER A 99 10.60 8.65 -7.69
N TRP A 100 10.42 9.31 -6.56
CA TRP A 100 9.50 8.89 -5.50
C TRP A 100 8.55 10.03 -5.18
N LYS A 101 7.26 9.71 -5.05
CA LYS A 101 6.20 10.64 -4.68
C LYS A 101 5.31 10.01 -3.64
N GLU A 102 4.64 10.84 -2.84
CA GLU A 102 3.63 10.36 -1.90
C GLU A 102 2.46 9.73 -2.67
N HIS A 103 2.06 8.53 -2.24
CA HIS A 103 0.89 7.86 -2.76
C HIS A 103 -0.33 8.37 -2.01
N GLN A 104 -1.09 9.21 -2.69
CA GLN A 104 -2.37 9.71 -2.21
C GLN A 104 -3.48 8.95 -2.91
N TYR A 105 -4.38 8.39 -2.10
CA TYR A 105 -5.60 7.78 -2.60
C TYR A 105 -6.72 8.02 -1.58
N ASP A 106 -7.63 8.92 -1.93
CA ASP A 106 -8.82 9.17 -1.13
C ASP A 106 -9.78 8.00 -1.29
N CYS A 107 -9.79 7.11 -0.30
CA CYS A 107 -10.78 6.05 -0.16
C CYS A 107 -11.61 6.34 1.08
N LYS A 108 -12.92 6.54 0.92
CA LYS A 108 -13.81 6.58 2.08
C LYS A 108 -13.94 5.17 2.67
N LEU A 109 -14.20 5.09 3.97
CA LEU A 109 -14.34 3.79 4.65
C LEU A 109 -15.56 3.03 4.12
N GLU A 110 -16.65 3.72 3.77
CA GLU A 110 -17.83 3.08 3.17
C GLU A 110 -17.51 2.45 1.81
N GLU A 111 -16.70 3.13 1.00
CA GLU A 111 -16.25 2.62 -0.31
C GLU A 111 -15.35 1.39 -0.16
N LEU A 112 -14.66 1.21 0.97
CA LEU A 112 -13.81 0.06 1.23
C LEU A 112 -14.63 -1.22 1.49
N THR A 113 -15.77 -1.10 2.16
CA THR A 113 -16.69 -2.22 2.35
C THR A 113 -17.38 -2.58 1.03
N GLU A 114 -17.81 -1.57 0.28
CA GLU A 114 -18.40 -1.79 -1.05
C GLU A 114 -17.41 -2.36 -2.07
N LEU A 115 -16.12 -2.04 -1.91
CA LEU A 115 -15.04 -2.55 -2.75
C LEU A 115 -15.00 -4.08 -2.75
N LEU A 116 -15.32 -4.73 -1.63
CA LEU A 116 -15.32 -6.20 -1.50
C LEU A 116 -16.64 -6.85 -1.93
N ASN A 117 -17.68 -6.09 -2.32
CA ASN A 117 -18.98 -6.66 -2.65
C ASN A 117 -18.87 -7.78 -3.70
N GLY A 118 -19.22 -9.00 -3.29
CA GLY A 118 -19.14 -10.21 -4.10
C GLY A 118 -17.86 -11.05 -3.91
N MET A 119 -16.99 -10.71 -2.96
CA MET A 119 -15.91 -11.56 -2.47
C MET A 119 -16.18 -12.02 -1.04
N ASP A 120 -15.88 -13.29 -0.76
CA ASP A 120 -15.89 -13.87 0.59
C ASP A 120 -14.57 -13.54 1.32
N GLU A 121 -14.27 -12.25 1.44
CA GLU A 121 -13.06 -11.75 2.08
C GLU A 121 -13.41 -10.53 2.94
N GLU A 122 -12.84 -10.48 4.14
CA GLU A 122 -13.00 -9.36 5.05
C GLU A 122 -11.73 -8.51 5.11
N LEU A 123 -11.91 -7.22 5.37
CA LEU A 123 -10.82 -6.27 5.62
C LEU A 123 -10.85 -5.89 7.10
N ASP A 124 -9.73 -6.16 7.78
CA ASP A 124 -9.50 -5.78 9.18
C ASP A 124 -9.77 -4.27 9.40
N SER A 125 -10.22 -3.90 10.59
CA SER A 125 -10.39 -2.50 10.99
C SER A 125 -9.04 -1.78 11.13
N ALA A 126 -9.05 -0.44 11.18
CA ALA A 126 -7.82 0.34 11.36
C ALA A 126 -7.09 -0.02 12.67
N GLU A 127 -7.82 -0.28 13.75
CA GLU A 127 -7.28 -0.68 15.05
C GLU A 127 -6.66 -2.09 15.01
N GLU A 128 -7.27 -3.01 14.27
CA GLU A 128 -6.73 -4.36 14.09
C GLU A 128 -5.47 -4.35 13.23
N LEU A 129 -5.44 -3.55 12.16
CA LEU A 129 -4.26 -3.34 11.34
C LEU A 129 -3.11 -2.74 12.15
N GLU A 130 -3.39 -1.78 13.03
CA GLU A 130 -2.39 -1.19 13.94
C GLU A 130 -1.81 -2.25 14.88
N LYS A 131 -2.67 -3.07 15.50
CA LYS A 131 -2.24 -4.19 16.38
C LYS A 131 -1.39 -5.21 15.62
N LYS A 132 -1.78 -5.54 14.39
CA LYS A 132 -1.08 -6.50 13.51
C LYS A 132 0.17 -5.90 12.84
N ARG A 133 0.39 -4.58 12.96
CA ARG A 133 1.43 -3.81 12.26
C ARG A 133 1.37 -3.99 10.74
N ILE A 134 0.18 -3.80 10.18
CA ILE A 134 -0.09 -3.91 8.74
C ILE A 134 -0.46 -2.53 8.20
N CYS A 135 0.23 -2.11 7.14
CA CYS A 135 -0.11 -0.92 6.37
C CYS A 135 -0.97 -1.35 5.18
N ARG A 136 -2.19 -0.82 5.09
CA ARG A 136 -3.08 -1.04 3.95
C ARG A 136 -2.92 0.09 2.95
N ILE A 137 -2.62 -0.27 1.70
CA ILE A 137 -2.56 0.62 0.55
C ILE A 137 -3.78 0.32 -0.32
N VAL A 138 -4.53 1.36 -0.69
CA VAL A 138 -5.60 1.28 -1.67
C VAL A 138 -5.15 2.02 -2.93
N THR A 139 -5.19 1.37 -4.08
CA THR A 139 -4.70 1.96 -5.34
C THR A 139 -5.55 1.49 -6.52
N LYS A 140 -5.56 2.24 -7.63
CA LYS A 140 -6.17 1.82 -8.91
C LYS A 140 -5.14 1.30 -9.92
N ASP A 141 -3.86 1.38 -9.56
CA ASP A 141 -2.77 0.99 -10.42
C ASP A 141 -1.56 0.51 -9.63
N PHE A 142 -0.70 -0.28 -10.27
CA PHE A 142 0.55 -0.73 -9.68
C PHE A 142 1.75 0.08 -10.20
N PRO A 143 2.37 0.92 -9.34
CA PRO A 143 3.70 1.45 -9.62
C PRO A 143 4.72 0.32 -9.62
N GLN A 144 5.93 0.56 -10.11
CA GLN A 144 7.01 -0.43 -9.99
C GLN A 144 7.34 -0.72 -8.52
N TYR A 145 7.37 0.32 -7.67
CA TYR A 145 7.67 0.18 -6.26
C TYR A 145 6.72 0.95 -5.33
N PHE A 146 6.44 0.35 -4.18
CA PHE A 146 5.91 1.02 -3.00
C PHE A 146 6.94 1.01 -1.85
N ALA A 147 6.89 2.05 -1.02
CA ALA A 147 7.65 2.13 0.23
C ALA A 147 6.72 2.61 1.35
N VAL A 148 6.76 1.94 2.51
CA VAL A 148 6.08 2.43 3.72
C VAL A 148 7.12 3.17 4.56
N VAL A 149 6.89 4.44 4.81
CA VAL A 149 7.80 5.32 5.57
C VAL A 149 7.09 5.77 6.84
N SER A 150 7.78 5.71 7.97
CA SER A 150 7.34 6.32 9.22
C SER A 150 7.96 7.69 9.35
N ARG A 151 7.14 8.71 9.63
CA ARG A 151 7.57 10.07 9.95
C ARG A 151 6.90 10.58 11.21
N ILE A 152 7.39 11.68 11.77
CA ILE A 152 6.71 12.38 12.87
C ILE A 152 5.38 12.90 12.32
N LYS A 153 4.30 12.70 13.07
CA LYS A 153 2.96 13.13 12.65
C LYS A 153 2.98 14.64 12.39
N GLN A 154 2.57 15.04 11.19
CA GLN A 154 2.48 16.45 10.82
C GLN A 154 1.03 16.90 11.00
N GLU A 155 0.75 17.73 12.00
CA GLU A 155 -0.56 18.37 12.12
C GLU A 155 -0.67 19.48 11.08
N SER A 156 -1.37 19.19 9.98
CA SER A 156 -1.72 20.21 8.99
C SER A 156 -2.99 20.95 9.42
N ASN A 157 -2.87 21.83 10.41
CA ASN A 157 -3.89 22.83 10.63
C ASN A 157 -3.77 23.88 9.51
N GLN A 158 -4.64 23.79 8.49
CA GLN A 158 -4.87 24.93 7.61
C GLN A 158 -5.54 26.04 8.44
N ILE A 159 -4.73 26.89 9.05
CA ILE A 159 -5.19 28.19 9.53
C ILE A 159 -5.21 29.09 8.30
N GLY A 160 -6.34 29.11 7.59
CA GLY A 160 -6.63 30.16 6.62
C GLY A 160 -6.98 31.46 7.36
N PRO A 161 -6.63 32.65 6.84
CA PRO A 161 -7.16 33.89 7.37
C PRO A 161 -8.67 33.93 7.13
N GLU A 162 -9.45 34.26 8.16
CA GLU A 162 -10.85 34.73 8.00
C GLU A 162 -10.92 35.96 7.10
#